data_AF-A0A1H6XTG1-F1
#
_entry.id   AF-A0A1H6XTG1-F1
#
_cell.length_a   1.000
_cell.length_b   1.000
_cell.length_c   1.000
_cell.angle_alpha   90.00
_cell.angle_beta   90.00
_cell.angle_gamma   90.00
#
_symmetry.space_group_name_H-M   'P 1'
#
loop_
_entity.id
_entity.type
_entity.pdbx_description
1 polymer ?
#
loop_
_entity_poly.entity_id
_entity_poly.type
_entity_poly.pdbx_seq_one_letter_code
_entity_poly.pdbx_strand_id
1 'polypeptide(L)'
;MELKRIDNLWHFFATQNQLFLKKEVGREVCYTLVKNKIRLTHSFNPRFTGQSVVTIGPESFELAVESQAAGKKKFGLPGPAIKVHQRLFFPRDLLRLTAHFSITVEKDRFRNIRVSLEPFVPQTIKKTYQPVNFISEILWGFRYFSETIKN
;
A
#
# COMPACT_ATOMS: atom_id res chain seq x y z
N MET A 1 -20.17 10.30 -2.93
CA MET A 1 -20.22 9.07 -3.77
C MET A 1 -18.94 8.24 -3.66
N GLU A 2 -17.75 8.86 -3.72
CA GLU A 2 -16.46 8.14 -3.63
C GLU A 2 -16.21 7.40 -2.31
N LEU A 3 -16.53 8.02 -1.16
CA LEU A 3 -16.32 7.39 0.16
C LEU A 3 -17.06 6.07 0.30
N LYS A 4 -18.33 6.03 -0.12
CA LYS A 4 -19.16 4.80 -0.12
C LYS A 4 -18.57 3.73 -1.05
N ARG A 5 -18.00 4.13 -2.20
CA ARG A 5 -17.30 3.20 -3.10
C ARG A 5 -16.07 2.59 -2.43
N ILE A 6 -15.24 3.42 -1.79
CA ILE A 6 -14.03 2.96 -1.09
C ILE A 6 -14.41 2.00 0.04
N ASP A 7 -15.42 2.35 0.83
CA ASP A 7 -15.95 1.53 1.92
C ASP A 7 -16.44 0.17 1.41
N ASN A 8 -17.27 0.17 0.36
CA ASN A 8 -17.78 -1.05 -0.26
C ASN A 8 -16.65 -1.93 -0.80
N LEU A 9 -15.60 -1.35 -1.41
CA LEU A 9 -14.45 -2.11 -1.92
C LEU A 9 -13.71 -2.81 -0.78
N TRP A 10 -13.41 -2.12 0.31
CA TRP A 10 -12.70 -2.73 1.44
C TRP A 10 -13.54 -3.79 2.15
N HIS A 11 -14.84 -3.55 2.36
CA HIS A 11 -15.74 -4.55 2.91
C HIS A 11 -15.87 -5.78 2.00
N PHE A 12 -15.91 -5.58 0.69
CA PHE A 12 -15.91 -6.66 -0.28
C PHE A 12 -14.63 -7.49 -0.22
N PHE A 13 -13.45 -6.85 -0.20
CA PHE A 13 -12.18 -7.57 -0.03
C PHE A 13 -12.09 -8.33 1.29
N ALA A 14 -12.55 -7.72 2.38
CA ALA A 14 -12.59 -8.37 3.69
C ALA A 14 -13.45 -9.63 3.66
N THR A 15 -14.66 -9.51 3.11
CA THR A 15 -15.63 -10.62 3.02
C THR A 15 -15.12 -11.75 2.15
N GLN A 16 -14.64 -11.44 0.93
CA GLN A 16 -14.17 -12.44 -0.02
C GLN A 16 -12.93 -13.21 0.45
N ASN A 17 -12.15 -12.61 1.37
CA ASN A 17 -10.92 -13.20 1.88
C ASN A 17 -11.03 -13.67 3.34
N GLN A 18 -12.23 -13.60 3.93
CA GLN A 18 -12.48 -13.92 5.33
C GLN A 18 -11.52 -13.18 6.28
N LEU A 19 -11.23 -11.91 5.97
CA LEU A 19 -10.36 -11.06 6.77
C LEU A 19 -11.19 -10.11 7.64
N PHE A 20 -10.72 -9.86 8.85
CA PHE A 20 -11.30 -8.83 9.70
C PHE A 20 -10.89 -7.44 9.21
N LEU A 21 -11.87 -6.62 8.83
CA LEU A 21 -11.66 -5.22 8.47
C LEU A 21 -11.85 -4.32 9.69
N LYS A 22 -10.77 -3.69 10.12
CA LYS A 22 -10.83 -2.62 11.11
C LYS A 22 -10.98 -1.28 10.38
N LYS A 23 -11.99 -0.50 10.76
CA LYS A 23 -12.22 0.86 10.23
C LYS A 23 -12.14 1.86 11.38
N GLU A 24 -11.33 2.89 11.21
CA GLU A 24 -11.20 4.01 12.14
C GLU A 24 -11.50 5.31 11.41
N VAL A 25 -12.31 6.18 12.02
CA VAL A 25 -12.71 7.46 11.46
C VAL A 25 -12.33 8.55 12.44
N GLY A 26 -11.31 9.33 12.08
CA GLY A 26 -10.85 10.49 12.83
C GLY A 26 -10.66 11.69 11.90
N ARG A 27 -9.49 12.34 11.99
CA ARG A 27 -9.06 13.35 10.98
C ARG A 27 -8.85 12.71 9.60
N GLU A 28 -8.44 11.46 9.60
CA GLU A 28 -8.32 10.60 8.43
C GLU A 28 -9.23 9.38 8.61
N VAL A 29 -9.60 8.76 7.49
CA VAL A 29 -10.28 7.47 7.48
C VAL A 29 -9.22 6.41 7.23
N CYS A 30 -9.15 5.42 8.12
CA CYS A 30 -8.18 4.32 8.06
C CYS A 30 -8.91 2.98 7.93
N TYR A 31 -8.51 2.17 6.96
CA TYR A 31 -8.93 0.79 6.78
C TYR A 31 -7.75 -0.13 7.00
N THR A 32 -7.85 -1.07 7.92
CA THR A 32 -6.78 -2.01 8.25
C THR A 32 -7.24 -3.46 8.11
N LEU A 33 -6.42 -4.24 7.42
CA LEU A 33 -6.55 -5.69 7.26
C LEU A 33 -5.24 -6.35 7.73
N VAL A 34 -5.32 -7.56 8.27
CA VAL A 34 -4.14 -8.35 8.63
C VAL A 34 -4.28 -9.75 8.05
N LYS A 35 -3.25 -10.21 7.35
CA LYS A 35 -3.14 -11.57 6.81
C LYS A 35 -1.70 -12.04 6.93
N ASN A 36 -1.47 -13.25 7.45
CA ASN A 36 -0.13 -13.83 7.61
C ASN A 36 0.88 -12.91 8.33
N LYS A 37 0.44 -12.22 9.40
CA LYS A 37 1.23 -11.20 10.13
C LYS A 37 1.64 -9.96 9.30
N ILE A 38 1.09 -9.82 8.09
CA ILE A 38 1.26 -8.62 7.25
C ILE A 38 0.01 -7.76 7.36
N ARG A 39 0.21 -6.54 7.81
CA ARG A 39 -0.80 -5.50 7.93
C ARG A 39 -0.85 -4.70 6.63
N LEU A 40 -2.06 -4.56 6.08
CA LEU A 40 -2.38 -3.59 5.04
C LEU A 40 -3.19 -2.47 5.70
N THR A 41 -2.77 -1.23 5.52
CA THR A 41 -3.50 -0.04 6.00
C THR A 41 -3.68 0.94 4.86
N HIS A 42 -4.92 1.33 4.58
CA HIS A 42 -5.25 2.39 3.65
C HIS A 42 -5.78 3.60 4.44
N SER A 43 -5.09 4.73 4.35
CA SER A 43 -5.45 5.98 5.02
C SER A 43 -5.66 7.10 4.00
N PHE A 44 -6.63 7.98 4.28
CA PHE A 44 -6.86 9.18 3.49
C PHE A 44 -7.66 10.23 4.26
N ASN A 45 -7.51 11.49 3.88
CA ASN A 45 -8.36 12.56 4.37
C ASN A 45 -9.75 12.47 3.70
N PRO A 46 -10.86 12.39 4.45
CA PRO A 46 -12.20 12.27 3.86
C PRO A 46 -12.60 13.49 3.02
N ARG A 47 -11.97 14.65 3.23
CA ARG A 47 -12.17 15.87 2.41
C ARG A 47 -11.37 15.83 1.11
N PHE A 48 -10.27 15.07 1.06
CA PHE A 48 -9.34 15.00 -0.07
C PHE A 48 -8.88 13.55 -0.31
N THR A 49 -9.72 12.77 -0.97
CA THR A 49 -9.47 11.33 -1.27
C THR A 49 -8.26 11.09 -2.18
N GLY A 50 -7.83 12.12 -2.94
CA GLY A 50 -6.69 12.05 -3.86
C GLY A 50 -5.32 11.93 -3.20
N GLN A 51 -5.21 12.20 -1.89
CA GLN A 51 -3.98 12.01 -1.09
C GLN A 51 -4.08 10.73 -0.24
N SER A 52 -4.57 9.66 -0.85
CA SER A 52 -4.69 8.36 -0.21
C SER A 52 -3.36 7.61 -0.24
N VAL A 53 -3.04 6.94 0.86
CA VAL A 53 -1.84 6.13 1.00
C VAL A 53 -2.26 4.72 1.38
N VAL A 54 -1.66 3.71 0.73
CA VAL A 54 -1.71 2.34 1.24
C VAL A 54 -0.33 1.93 1.71
N THR A 55 -0.27 1.37 2.90
CA THR A 55 0.94 0.86 3.53
C THR A 55 0.78 -0.63 3.78
N ILE A 56 1.79 -1.41 3.42
CA ILE A 56 1.83 -2.87 3.54
C ILE A 56 3.14 -3.25 4.22
N GLY A 57 3.08 -3.98 5.32
CA GLY A 57 4.28 -4.45 6.01
C GLY A 57 3.94 -5.32 7.22
N PRO A 58 4.95 -5.86 7.91
CA PRO A 58 4.73 -6.66 9.11
C PRO A 58 3.95 -5.89 10.18
N GLU A 59 3.08 -6.59 10.89
CA GLU A 59 2.34 -6.00 12.01
C GLU A 59 3.27 -5.49 13.13
N SER A 60 4.40 -6.17 13.30
CA SER A 60 5.44 -5.83 14.27
C SER A 60 6.47 -4.83 13.73
N PHE A 61 6.21 -4.17 12.60
CA PHE A 61 7.16 -3.21 12.02
C PHE A 61 7.36 -2.03 12.98
N GLU A 62 8.61 -1.79 13.35
CA GLU A 62 8.97 -0.73 14.28
C GLU A 62 9.31 0.60 13.57
N LEU A 63 10.03 1.50 14.24
CA LEU A 63 10.50 2.73 13.62
C LEU A 63 11.44 2.42 12.45
N ALA A 64 11.15 3.03 11.29
CA ALA A 64 11.99 2.92 10.11
C ALA A 64 13.37 3.53 10.38
N VAL A 65 14.43 2.78 10.11
CA VAL A 65 15.83 3.23 10.21
C VAL A 65 16.42 3.54 8.84
N GLU A 66 15.90 2.91 7.78
CA GLU A 66 16.26 3.19 6.40
C GLU A 66 14.98 3.41 5.59
N SER A 67 15.01 4.36 4.65
CA SER A 67 13.86 4.67 3.78
C SER A 67 14.34 5.07 2.39
N GLN A 68 13.67 4.55 1.37
CA GLN A 68 13.93 4.83 -0.02
C GLN A 68 12.63 5.11 -0.74
N ALA A 69 12.58 6.21 -1.50
CA ALA A 69 11.41 6.57 -2.28
C ALA A 69 11.73 6.57 -3.77
N ALA A 70 10.80 6.05 -4.58
CA ALA A 70 10.86 6.05 -6.03
C ALA A 70 9.49 6.44 -6.58
N GLY A 71 9.42 7.38 -7.52
CA GLY A 71 8.14 7.82 -8.08
C GLY A 71 8.29 8.62 -9.36
N LYS A 72 7.20 8.71 -10.11
CA LYS A 72 7.15 9.52 -11.32
C LYS A 72 7.25 11.00 -10.95
N LYS A 73 8.19 11.72 -11.58
CA LYS A 73 8.31 13.18 -11.48
C LYS A 73 6.97 13.81 -11.91
N LYS A 74 6.23 14.39 -10.97
CA LYS A 74 5.02 15.18 -11.28
C LYS A 74 5.49 16.55 -11.79
N PHE A 75 4.89 17.05 -12.87
CA PHE A 75 5.25 18.35 -13.46
C PHE A 75 5.23 19.44 -12.37
N GLY A 76 6.32 20.21 -12.24
CA GLY A 76 6.44 21.29 -11.25
C GLY A 76 6.94 20.92 -9.86
N LEU A 77 7.07 19.62 -9.51
CA LEU A 77 7.66 19.18 -8.23
C LEU A 77 8.83 18.21 -8.48
N PRO A 78 10.01 18.42 -7.86
CA PRO A 78 11.07 17.44 -7.95
C PRO A 78 10.56 16.12 -7.35
N GLY A 79 10.57 15.05 -8.15
CA GLY A 79 10.27 13.72 -7.66
C GLY A 79 11.26 13.34 -6.56
N PRO A 80 10.87 12.55 -5.56
CA PRO A 80 11.78 12.14 -4.51
C PRO A 80 13.00 11.46 -5.15
N ALA A 81 14.18 12.05 -4.94
CA ALA A 81 15.40 11.55 -5.53
C ALA A 81 15.76 10.21 -4.88
N ILE A 82 15.80 9.15 -5.68
CA ILE A 82 16.43 7.89 -5.28
C ILE A 82 17.90 8.22 -5.05
N LYS A 83 18.34 8.33 -3.79
CA LYS A 83 19.78 8.47 -3.48
C LYS A 83 20.46 7.18 -3.93
N VAL A 84 21.13 7.25 -5.08
CA VAL A 84 21.78 6.14 -5.79
C VAL A 84 22.78 5.36 -4.92
N HIS A 85 23.23 5.95 -3.79
CA HIS A 85 24.15 5.34 -2.83
C HIS A 85 23.50 4.43 -1.77
N GLN A 86 22.18 4.28 -1.71
CA GLN A 86 21.50 3.32 -0.83
C GLN A 86 20.96 2.09 -1.59
N ARG A 87 21.67 1.62 -2.61
CA ARG A 87 21.21 0.62 -3.60
C ARG A 87 20.94 -0.81 -3.08
N LEU A 88 20.90 -1.06 -1.77
CA LEU A 88 21.08 -2.41 -1.20
C LEU A 88 19.81 -3.14 -0.73
N PHE A 89 18.63 -2.53 -0.62
CA PHE A 89 17.42 -3.26 -0.21
C PHE A 89 16.12 -2.95 -0.96
N PHE A 90 16.11 -2.03 -1.93
CA PHE A 90 14.91 -1.79 -2.72
C PHE A 90 14.67 -2.96 -3.70
N PRO A 91 13.55 -3.71 -3.58
CA PRO A 91 13.28 -4.80 -4.52
C PRO A 91 13.02 -4.21 -5.90
N ARG A 92 13.89 -4.52 -6.88
CA ARG A 92 13.85 -3.93 -8.22
C ARG A 92 12.51 -4.14 -8.91
N ASP A 93 11.84 -5.26 -8.64
CA ASP A 93 10.53 -5.59 -9.18
C ASP A 93 9.44 -4.56 -8.80
N LEU A 94 9.54 -3.95 -7.61
CA LEU A 94 8.61 -2.92 -7.17
C LEU A 94 8.69 -1.65 -8.02
N LEU A 95 9.79 -1.42 -8.74
CA LEU A 95 9.91 -0.28 -9.66
C LEU A 95 8.83 -0.30 -10.76
N ARG A 96 8.27 -1.46 -11.10
CA ARG A 96 7.14 -1.56 -12.05
C ARG A 96 5.91 -0.77 -11.62
N LEU A 97 5.69 -0.61 -10.31
CA LEU A 97 4.58 0.16 -9.76
C LEU A 97 4.81 1.68 -9.88
N THR A 98 6.04 2.15 -10.13
CA THR A 98 6.36 3.59 -10.21
C THR A 98 5.73 4.31 -11.40
N ALA A 99 5.24 3.55 -12.38
CA ALA A 99 4.47 4.09 -13.50
C ALA A 99 3.16 4.77 -13.04
N HIS A 100 2.60 4.30 -11.92
CA HIS A 100 1.30 4.75 -11.40
C HIS A 100 1.38 5.33 -9.99
N PHE A 101 2.37 4.92 -9.20
CA PHE A 101 2.50 5.28 -7.78
C PHE A 101 3.85 5.93 -7.49
N SER A 102 3.89 6.80 -6.50
CA SER A 102 5.10 7.05 -5.72
C SER A 102 5.18 5.95 -4.67
N ILE A 103 6.34 5.33 -4.56
CA ILE A 103 6.58 4.18 -3.69
C ILE A 103 7.60 4.61 -2.67
N THR A 104 7.34 4.32 -1.40
CA THR A 104 8.34 4.42 -0.34
C THR A 104 8.54 3.04 0.26
N VAL A 105 9.79 2.58 0.33
CA VAL A 105 10.18 1.31 0.94
C VAL A 105 11.03 1.65 2.16
N GLU A 106 10.56 1.23 3.31
CA GLU A 106 11.17 1.46 4.60
C GLU A 106 11.63 0.13 5.20
N LYS A 107 12.69 0.19 6.00
CA LYS A 107 13.21 -0.95 6.72
C LYS A 107 13.41 -0.57 8.18
N ASP A 108 12.97 -1.44 9.10
CA ASP A 108 13.18 -1.25 10.54
C ASP A 108 14.52 -1.85 11.01
N ARG A 109 14.85 -1.68 12.30
CA ARG A 109 16.07 -2.22 12.90
C ARG A 109 16.15 -3.76 12.87
N PHE A 110 15.02 -4.45 12.73
CA PHE A 110 14.91 -5.90 12.63
C PHE A 110 14.91 -6.42 11.20
N ARG A 111 15.19 -5.53 10.22
CA ARG A 111 15.19 -5.83 8.79
C ARG A 111 13.82 -6.20 8.21
N ASN A 112 12.73 -5.89 8.91
CA ASN A 112 11.40 -5.96 8.33
C ASN A 112 11.25 -4.85 7.30
N ILE A 113 10.48 -5.12 6.24
CA ILE A 113 10.25 -4.17 5.15
C ILE A 113 8.79 -3.70 5.18
N ARG A 114 8.58 -2.40 5.02
CA ARG A 114 7.27 -1.77 4.84
C ARG A 114 7.26 -1.00 3.54
N VAL A 115 6.19 -1.15 2.76
CA VAL A 115 6.01 -0.46 1.48
C VAL A 115 4.78 0.43 1.55
N SER A 116 4.93 1.67 1.12
CA SER A 116 3.85 2.64 1.00
C SER A 116 3.67 3.06 -0.46
N LEU A 117 2.43 3.15 -0.94
CA LEU A 117 2.08 3.65 -2.27
C LEU A 117 1.22 4.90 -2.17
N GLU A 118 1.57 5.94 -2.93
CA GLU A 118 0.83 7.20 -3.00
C GLU A 118 0.85 7.83 -4.41
N PRO A 119 -0.29 8.28 -4.96
CA PRO A 119 -1.63 8.18 -4.40
C PRO A 119 -2.24 6.79 -4.66
N PHE A 120 -2.97 6.24 -3.69
CA PHE A 120 -3.66 4.95 -3.80
C PHE A 120 -5.17 5.12 -3.66
N VAL A 121 -5.87 5.48 -4.73
CA VAL A 121 -7.33 5.62 -4.72
C VAL A 121 -7.98 4.33 -5.20
N PRO A 122 -8.72 3.57 -4.35
CA PRO A 122 -9.46 2.39 -4.79
C PRO A 122 -10.57 2.77 -5.80
N GLN A 123 -10.36 2.40 -7.07
CA GLN A 123 -11.29 2.68 -8.17
C GLN A 123 -12.12 1.46 -8.55
N THR A 124 -11.45 0.33 -8.78
CA THR A 124 -12.06 -0.94 -9.16
C THR A 124 -11.39 -2.07 -8.39
N ILE A 125 -12.06 -3.22 -8.30
CA ILE A 125 -11.53 -4.43 -7.67
C ILE A 125 -10.12 -4.73 -8.21
N LYS A 126 -10.00 -4.86 -9.53
CA LYS A 126 -8.73 -5.19 -10.21
C LYS A 126 -7.61 -4.19 -9.91
N LYS A 127 -7.88 -2.88 -10.03
CA LYS A 127 -6.89 -1.84 -9.76
C LYS A 127 -6.47 -1.78 -8.28
N THR A 128 -7.30 -2.28 -7.38
CA THR A 128 -7.01 -2.26 -5.93
C THR A 128 -6.20 -3.48 -5.50
N TYR A 129 -6.58 -4.70 -5.90
CA TYR A 129 -5.88 -5.89 -5.43
C TYR A 129 -4.54 -6.12 -6.13
N GLN A 130 -4.40 -5.77 -7.42
CA GLN A 130 -3.20 -6.07 -8.21
C GLN A 130 -1.90 -5.52 -7.59
N PRO A 131 -1.78 -4.22 -7.27
CA PRO A 131 -0.57 -3.69 -6.64
C PRO A 131 -0.30 -4.30 -5.25
N VAL A 132 -1.36 -4.57 -4.48
CA VAL A 132 -1.25 -5.19 -3.15
C VAL A 132 -0.72 -6.62 -3.23
N ASN A 133 -1.29 -7.43 -4.12
CA ASN A 133 -0.86 -8.80 -4.35
C ASN A 133 0.56 -8.84 -4.92
N PHE A 134 0.88 -7.95 -5.85
CA PHE A 134 2.22 -7.85 -6.42
C PHE A 134 3.27 -7.56 -5.35
N ILE A 135 3.04 -6.59 -4.46
CA ILE A 135 3.94 -6.32 -3.33
C ILE A 135 4.06 -7.55 -2.43
N SER A 136 2.94 -8.18 -2.11
CA SER A 136 2.91 -9.28 -1.15
C SER A 136 3.61 -10.54 -1.66
N GLU A 137 3.49 -10.81 -2.95
CA GLU A 137 4.13 -11.93 -3.63
C GLU A 137 5.64 -11.72 -3.71
N ILE A 138 6.09 -10.52 -4.07
CA ILE A 138 7.51 -10.17 -4.18
C ILE A 138 8.22 -10.20 -2.81
N LEU A 139 7.57 -9.69 -1.76
CA LEU A 139 8.21 -9.56 -0.44
C LEU A 139 8.04 -10.77 0.48
N TRP A 140 6.90 -11.45 0.40
CA TRP A 140 6.54 -12.50 1.37
C TRP A 140 6.04 -13.79 0.71
N GLY A 141 6.05 -13.90 -0.62
CA GLY A 141 5.73 -15.14 -1.33
C GLY A 141 4.26 -15.58 -1.24
N PHE A 142 3.34 -14.67 -0.93
CA PHE A 142 1.90 -14.99 -0.88
C PHE A 142 1.03 -13.89 -1.48
N ARG A 143 -0.17 -14.28 -1.91
CA ARG A 143 -1.20 -13.34 -2.39
C ARG A 143 -2.06 -12.83 -1.24
N TYR A 144 -2.16 -11.52 -1.11
CA TYR A 144 -2.94 -10.89 -0.04
C TYR A 144 -4.44 -11.14 -0.22
N PHE A 145 -4.94 -10.87 -1.42
CA PHE A 145 -6.31 -11.12 -1.84
C PHE A 145 -6.37 -12.27 -2.86
N SER A 146 -7.40 -13.11 -2.78
CA SER A 146 -7.66 -14.15 -3.77
C SER A 146 -8.00 -13.55 -5.14
N GLU A 147 -7.60 -14.21 -6.22
CA GLU A 147 -7.99 -13.84 -7.59
C GLU A 147 -9.36 -14.42 -7.98
N THR A 148 -9.95 -15.30 -7.18
CA THR A 148 -11.31 -15.84 -7.40
C THR A 148 -12.41 -14.81 -7.21
N ILE A 149 -12.03 -13.57 -6.93
CA ILE A 149 -12.91 -12.40 -6.93
C ILE A 149 -13.39 -12.16 -8.36
N LYS A 150 -14.45 -12.87 -8.76
CA LYS A 150 -15.17 -12.61 -10.00
C LYS A 150 -15.92 -11.28 -9.86
N ASN A 151 -15.84 -10.45 -10.91
CA ASN A 151 -16.64 -9.24 -11.03
C ASN A 151 -18.14 -9.55 -11.00
#